data_AF-V9EQM3-F1
#
_entry.id   AF-V9EQM3-F1
#
_cell.length_a   1.000
_cell.length_b   1.000
_cell.length_c   1.000
_cell.angle_alpha   90.00
_cell.angle_beta   90.00
_cell.angle_gamma   90.00
#
_symmetry.space_group_name_H-M   'P 1'
#
loop_
_entity.id
_entity.type
_entity.pdbx_description
1 polymer ?
#
loop_
_entity_poly.entity_id
_entity_poly.type
_entity_poly.pdbx_seq_one_letter_code
_entity_poly.pdbx_strand_id
1 'polypeptide(L)'
;MAKITSFMRVTKQPKAHGKKVDSSPVAKKQHVTKKEEVSPLNASDEESSAHIPTFIYKTVKYKHKHKKHEVSKEMKTIVEYIKKYYDVPKDLETNVKFGCHSGLTYEKRLARAYSMDQLSLKHGKKNGAAPKPICLTCASVGHTHKTCPDGF
;
A
#
# COMPACT_ATOMS: atom_id res chain seq x y z
N MET A 1 -19.91 42.38 -30.63
CA MET A 1 -18.45 42.66 -30.51
C MET A 1 -18.08 42.44 -29.06
N ALA A 2 -17.01 41.78 -28.61
CA ALA A 2 -15.96 40.97 -29.21
C ALA A 2 -15.57 39.90 -28.15
N LYS A 3 -15.30 38.67 -28.56
CA LYS A 3 -14.82 37.58 -27.68
C LYS A 3 -13.31 37.73 -27.53
N ILE A 4 -12.80 37.92 -26.31
CA ILE A 4 -11.35 37.94 -26.05
C ILE A 4 -10.97 36.59 -25.43
N THR A 5 -10.56 35.66 -26.28
CA THR A 5 -9.80 34.47 -25.86
C THR A 5 -8.34 34.73 -26.16
N SER A 6 -7.62 35.36 -25.23
CA SER A 6 -6.17 35.48 -25.31
C SER A 6 -5.53 34.28 -24.61
N PHE A 7 -5.29 33.21 -25.35
CA PHE A 7 -4.39 32.15 -24.90
C PHE A 7 -2.94 32.61 -25.11
N MET A 8 -2.21 32.85 -24.01
CA MET A 8 -0.76 33.05 -24.03
C MET A 8 -0.07 31.76 -24.50
N ARG A 9 0.34 31.71 -25.76
CA ARG A 9 1.24 30.66 -26.26
C ARG A 9 2.67 31.00 -25.85
N VAL A 10 3.18 30.33 -24.81
CA VAL A 10 4.60 30.38 -24.44
C VAL A 10 5.38 29.45 -25.39
N THR A 11 5.85 30.00 -26.50
CA THR A 11 6.80 29.29 -27.38
C THR A 11 8.22 29.60 -26.90
N LYS A 12 8.75 28.80 -25.97
CA LYS A 12 10.21 28.80 -25.74
C LYS A 12 10.87 28.18 -26.96
N GLN A 13 11.57 28.98 -27.75
CA GLN A 13 12.45 28.45 -28.79
C GLN A 13 13.68 27.80 -28.14
N PRO A 14 14.09 26.58 -28.56
CA PRO A 14 15.34 26.01 -28.12
C PRO A 14 16.50 26.80 -28.73
N LYS A 15 17.28 27.49 -27.89
CA LYS A 15 18.57 28.04 -28.30
C LYS A 15 19.54 26.89 -28.54
N ALA A 16 19.82 26.61 -29.81
CA ALA A 16 20.97 25.82 -30.22
C ALA A 16 22.24 26.67 -29.99
N HIS A 17 23.04 26.30 -28.99
CA HIS A 17 24.42 26.79 -28.87
C HIS A 17 25.38 25.61 -29.01
N GLY A 18 26.29 25.77 -29.97
CA GLY A 18 27.17 24.74 -30.48
C GLY A 18 28.25 24.29 -29.50
N LYS A 19 28.83 23.14 -29.86
CA LYS A 19 30.07 22.58 -29.31
C LYS A 19 31.12 23.68 -29.08
N LYS A 20 31.56 23.82 -27.83
CA LYS A 20 32.98 23.97 -27.50
C LYS A 20 33.27 23.10 -26.27
N VAL A 21 34.27 22.24 -26.46
CA VAL A 21 34.90 21.38 -25.47
C VAL A 21 35.89 22.27 -24.73
N ASP A 22 35.82 22.34 -23.40
CA ASP A 22 36.97 22.60 -22.53
C ASP A 22 36.61 22.22 -21.08
N SER A 23 37.34 21.22 -20.57
CA SER A 23 37.85 21.08 -19.19
C SER A 23 36.90 21.07 -17.97
N SER A 24 36.77 19.87 -17.38
CA SER A 24 36.34 19.44 -16.02
C SER A 24 36.57 20.43 -14.83
N PRO A 25 35.87 20.32 -13.67
CA PRO A 25 35.70 19.07 -12.93
C PRO A 25 34.28 18.71 -12.48
N VAL A 26 33.99 17.42 -12.65
CA VAL A 26 32.89 16.64 -12.07
C VAL A 26 32.84 16.82 -10.55
N ALA A 27 31.78 17.45 -10.05
CA ALA A 27 31.39 17.35 -8.65
C ALA A 27 30.92 15.92 -8.36
N LYS A 28 31.85 15.07 -7.92
CA LYS A 28 31.56 13.75 -7.37
C LYS A 28 30.66 13.91 -6.15
N LYS A 29 29.40 13.48 -6.24
CA LYS A 29 28.57 13.21 -5.05
C LYS A 29 29.32 12.17 -4.22
N GLN A 30 29.84 12.58 -3.07
CA GLN A 30 30.48 11.70 -2.12
C GLN A 30 29.45 10.72 -1.57
N HIS A 31 29.61 9.45 -1.95
CA HIS A 31 28.96 8.32 -1.31
C HIS A 31 29.63 8.12 0.06
N VAL A 32 29.02 8.66 1.11
CA VAL A 32 29.44 8.39 2.49
C VAL A 32 29.05 6.96 2.82
N THR A 33 30.05 6.08 2.77
CA THR A 33 30.03 4.78 3.43
C THR A 33 30.01 4.99 4.94
N LYS A 34 28.92 4.60 5.60
CA LYS A 34 28.98 4.23 7.01
C LYS A 34 28.65 2.75 7.12
N LYS A 35 29.70 1.95 7.29
CA LYS A 35 29.63 0.54 7.70
C LYS A 35 29.41 0.47 9.22
N GLU A 36 28.95 -0.70 9.65
CA GLU A 36 28.78 -1.22 11.03
C GLU A 36 27.42 -0.88 11.66
N GLU A 37 26.58 -1.83 12.09
CA GLU A 37 26.73 -3.26 12.38
C GLU A 37 25.41 -4.01 12.11
N VAL A 38 25.53 -5.25 11.66
CA VAL A 38 24.45 -6.19 11.36
C VAL A 38 24.29 -7.16 12.54
N SER A 39 23.06 -7.39 12.99
CA SER A 39 22.67 -8.66 13.60
C SER A 39 21.46 -9.23 12.85
N PRO A 40 21.39 -10.56 12.63
CA PRO A 40 20.72 -11.12 11.45
C PRO A 40 19.21 -11.31 11.66
N LEU A 41 18.43 -10.77 10.73
CA LEU A 41 17.04 -11.19 10.53
C LEU A 41 17.05 -12.52 9.77
N ASN A 42 16.78 -13.61 10.49
CA ASN A 42 16.30 -14.84 9.88
C ASN A 42 14.91 -14.59 9.30
N ALA A 43 14.82 -14.56 7.97
CA ALA A 43 13.71 -15.10 7.20
C ALA A 43 14.15 -15.14 5.74
N SER A 44 14.54 -16.33 5.31
CA SER A 44 14.65 -16.72 3.91
C SER A 44 13.37 -16.36 3.14
N ASP A 45 13.50 -15.63 2.04
CA ASP A 45 12.85 -16.05 0.80
C ASP A 45 13.59 -15.42 -0.38
N GLU A 46 13.97 -16.29 -1.30
CA GLU A 46 14.74 -16.01 -2.50
C GLU A 46 13.94 -15.17 -3.50
N GLU A 47 14.66 -14.34 -4.25
CA GLU A 47 14.27 -13.78 -5.55
C GLU A 47 12.99 -12.94 -5.67
N SER A 48 13.09 -11.70 -5.19
CA SER A 48 12.68 -10.53 -5.97
C SER A 48 13.45 -9.33 -5.41
N SER A 49 14.59 -9.01 -6.03
CA SER A 49 15.45 -7.87 -5.68
C SER A 49 14.83 -6.51 -6.04
N ALA A 50 13.51 -6.38 -5.97
CA ALA A 50 12.85 -5.09 -5.98
C ALA A 50 13.24 -4.36 -4.68
N HIS A 51 14.03 -3.30 -4.80
CA HIS A 51 14.37 -2.45 -3.66
C HIS A 51 13.09 -1.85 -3.06
N ILE A 52 12.66 -2.35 -1.90
CA ILE A 52 11.51 -1.83 -1.19
C ILE A 52 11.95 -0.62 -0.36
N PRO A 53 11.41 0.59 -0.58
CA PRO A 53 11.78 1.79 0.17
C PRO A 53 11.34 1.70 1.64
N THR A 54 12.14 1.04 2.48
CA THR A 54 11.83 0.82 3.90
C THR A 54 11.76 2.12 4.72
N PHE A 55 12.37 3.21 4.22
CA PHE A 55 12.32 4.53 4.86
C PHE A 55 10.89 5.00 5.10
N ILE A 56 10.01 4.84 4.10
CA ILE A 56 8.61 5.26 4.21
C ILE A 56 7.93 4.53 5.37
N TYR A 57 8.15 3.20 5.49
CA TYR A 57 7.54 2.39 6.54
C TYR A 57 8.05 2.75 7.94
N LYS A 58 9.32 3.15 8.07
CA LYS A 58 9.87 3.66 9.33
C LYS A 58 9.23 4.99 9.70
N THR A 59 9.11 5.91 8.75
CA THR A 59 8.53 7.24 8.98
C THR A 59 7.06 7.15 9.36
N VAL A 60 6.28 6.31 8.67
CA VAL A 60 4.84 6.14 8.97
C VAL A 60 4.54 5.09 10.04
N LYS A 61 5.58 4.48 10.64
CA LYS A 61 5.48 3.44 11.68
C LYS A 61 4.57 2.27 11.29
N TYR A 62 4.61 1.86 10.03
CA TYR A 62 3.78 0.76 9.50
C TYR A 62 4.14 -0.57 10.20
N LYS A 63 3.11 -1.31 10.63
CA LYS A 63 3.28 -2.62 11.28
C LYS A 63 2.94 -3.73 10.29
N HIS A 64 3.97 -4.45 9.87
CA HIS A 64 3.87 -5.60 8.97
C HIS A 64 3.25 -6.82 9.67
N LYS A 65 2.66 -7.71 8.87
CA LYS A 65 2.04 -8.98 9.30
C LYS A 65 2.87 -9.80 10.30
N HIS A 66 4.19 -9.87 10.10
CA HIS A 66 5.10 -10.69 10.91
C HIS A 66 5.59 -10.00 12.19
N LYS A 67 5.26 -8.72 12.38
CA LYS A 67 5.62 -7.98 13.59
C LYS A 67 4.49 -8.11 14.61
N LYS A 68 4.81 -8.70 15.77
CA LYS A 68 3.90 -8.77 16.91
C LYS A 68 3.49 -7.36 17.31
N HIS A 69 2.19 -7.09 17.29
CA HIS A 69 1.63 -5.86 17.81
C HIS A 69 0.23 -6.08 18.33
N GLU A 70 -0.20 -5.21 19.22
CA GLU A 70 -1.53 -5.27 19.79
C GLU A 70 -2.58 -4.85 18.76
N VAL A 71 -3.54 -5.75 18.56
CA VAL A 71 -4.69 -5.59 17.67
C VAL A 71 -5.94 -5.80 18.52
N SER A 72 -6.96 -4.96 18.31
CA SER A 72 -8.25 -5.09 19.00
C SER A 72 -8.90 -6.45 18.73
N LYS A 73 -9.74 -6.91 19.66
CA LYS A 73 -10.41 -8.22 19.56
C LYS A 73 -11.29 -8.30 18.30
N GLU A 74 -12.03 -7.23 18.00
CA GLU A 74 -12.88 -7.08 16.81
C GLU A 74 -12.10 -7.24 15.50
N MET A 75 -10.93 -6.60 15.41
CA MET A 75 -10.11 -6.68 14.21
C MET A 75 -9.56 -8.09 14.00
N LYS A 76 -9.26 -8.83 15.07
CA LYS A 76 -8.85 -10.24 14.96
C LYS A 76 -9.98 -11.10 14.40
N THR A 77 -11.20 -10.93 14.92
CA THR A 77 -12.38 -11.67 14.43
C THR A 77 -12.67 -11.35 12.96
N ILE A 78 -12.52 -10.08 12.54
CA ILE A 78 -12.68 -9.68 11.14
C ILE A 78 -11.62 -10.34 10.25
N VAL A 79 -10.36 -10.31 10.67
CA VAL A 79 -9.26 -10.93 9.92
C VAL A 79 -9.43 -12.44 9.79
N GLU A 80 -9.89 -13.12 10.84
CA GLU A 80 -10.20 -14.55 10.83
C GLU A 80 -11.34 -14.87 9.86
N TYR A 81 -12.41 -14.06 9.88
CA TYR A 81 -13.51 -14.18 8.93
C TYR A 81 -13.03 -14.03 7.48
N ILE A 82 -12.27 -12.97 7.19
CA ILE A 82 -11.74 -12.71 5.84
C ILE A 82 -10.86 -13.88 5.39
N LYS A 83 -9.94 -14.36 6.24
CA LYS A 83 -9.07 -15.50 5.89
C LYS A 83 -9.86 -16.78 5.60
N LYS A 84 -11.02 -16.98 6.22
CA LYS A 84 -11.86 -18.17 6.02
C LYS A 84 -12.60 -18.13 4.68
N TYR A 85 -13.15 -16.99 4.30
CA TYR A 85 -14.05 -16.87 3.14
C TYR A 85 -13.42 -16.20 1.90
N TYR A 86 -12.31 -15.49 2.06
CA TYR A 86 -11.66 -14.74 0.98
C TYR A 86 -10.22 -15.19 0.78
N ASP A 87 -9.77 -15.08 -0.47
CA ASP A 87 -8.39 -15.29 -0.85
C ASP A 87 -7.61 -14.01 -0.58
N VAL A 88 -6.65 -14.11 0.34
CA VAL A 88 -5.79 -13.00 0.74
C VAL A 88 -4.49 -13.11 -0.05
N PRO A 89 -4.20 -12.18 -0.98
CA PRO A 89 -2.97 -12.20 -1.76
C PRO A 89 -1.73 -12.07 -0.86
N LYS A 90 -0.66 -12.79 -1.20
CA LYS A 90 0.63 -12.66 -0.51
C LYS A 90 1.20 -11.24 -0.67
N ASP A 91 0.98 -10.65 -1.85
CA ASP A 91 1.47 -9.32 -2.22
C ASP A 91 0.58 -8.17 -1.72
N LEU A 92 -0.30 -8.41 -0.75
CA LEU A 92 -1.21 -7.37 -0.24
C LEU A 92 -0.48 -6.13 0.28
N GLU A 93 0.77 -6.29 0.76
CA GLU A 93 1.63 -5.18 1.19
C GLU A 93 2.51 -4.58 0.08
N THR A 94 2.52 -5.12 -1.13
CA THR A 94 3.37 -4.59 -2.22
C THR A 94 2.52 -4.07 -3.36
N ASN A 95 1.32 -4.62 -3.51
CA ASN A 95 0.45 -4.35 -4.64
C ASN A 95 -0.26 -3.00 -4.49
N VAL A 96 -0.08 -2.15 -5.49
CA VAL A 96 -0.65 -0.80 -5.59
C VAL A 96 -2.18 -0.80 -5.55
N LYS A 97 -2.83 -1.90 -5.98
CA LYS A 97 -4.30 -2.03 -6.00
C LYS A 97 -4.94 -1.83 -4.62
N PHE A 98 -4.25 -2.23 -3.54
CA PHE A 98 -4.75 -2.13 -2.17
C PHE A 98 -4.47 -0.77 -1.50
N GLY A 99 -3.91 0.19 -2.24
CA GLY A 99 -3.67 1.56 -1.80
C GLY A 99 -2.43 1.76 -0.93
N CYS A 100 -2.20 3.00 -0.52
CA CYS A 100 -0.98 3.46 0.15
C CYS A 100 -0.78 2.91 1.58
N HIS A 101 0.49 2.81 2.00
CA HIS A 101 0.93 2.27 3.29
C HIS A 101 0.84 3.24 4.49
N SER A 102 0.15 4.36 4.34
CA SER A 102 0.23 5.45 5.31
C SER A 102 -0.38 5.10 6.67
N GLY A 103 0.46 5.02 7.72
CA GLY A 103 0.06 5.09 9.13
C GLY A 103 -0.76 3.93 9.69
N LEU A 104 -0.91 2.82 8.95
CA LEU A 104 -1.82 1.72 9.29
C LEU A 104 -1.08 0.40 9.54
N THR A 105 -1.81 -0.60 10.01
CA THR A 105 -1.31 -1.98 10.20
C THR A 105 -1.82 -2.88 9.07
N TYR A 106 -1.22 -4.06 8.93
CA TYR A 106 -1.64 -5.07 7.97
C TYR A 106 -3.14 -5.40 8.06
N GLU A 107 -3.67 -5.56 9.27
CA GLU A 107 -5.06 -5.92 9.55
C GLU A 107 -6.02 -4.82 9.09
N LYS A 108 -5.67 -3.56 9.34
CA LYS A 108 -6.46 -2.41 8.88
C LYS A 108 -6.45 -2.32 7.35
N ARG A 109 -5.33 -2.62 6.71
CA ARG A 109 -5.29 -2.71 5.25
C ARG A 109 -6.17 -3.84 4.74
N LEU A 110 -6.13 -5.02 5.35
CA LEU A 110 -6.96 -6.16 4.96
C LEU A 110 -8.45 -5.82 5.10
N ALA A 111 -8.84 -5.20 6.21
CA ALA A 111 -10.21 -4.73 6.44
C ALA A 111 -10.65 -3.67 5.42
N ARG A 112 -9.74 -2.77 4.99
CA ARG A 112 -10.02 -1.80 3.92
C ARG A 112 -10.16 -2.47 2.55
N ALA A 113 -9.31 -3.43 2.23
CA ALA A 113 -9.42 -4.20 0.99
C ALA A 113 -10.76 -4.95 0.94
N TYR A 114 -11.21 -5.45 2.10
CA TYR A 114 -12.53 -6.05 2.26
C TYR A 114 -13.67 -5.04 2.07
N SER A 115 -13.63 -3.86 2.70
CA SER A 115 -14.70 -2.85 2.52
C SER A 115 -14.81 -2.30 1.10
N MET A 116 -13.73 -2.40 0.34
CA MET A 116 -13.68 -1.99 -1.07
C MET A 116 -13.95 -3.15 -2.04
N ASP A 117 -14.33 -4.33 -1.54
CA ASP A 117 -14.59 -5.54 -2.34
C ASP A 117 -13.42 -5.91 -3.28
N GLN A 118 -12.18 -5.60 -2.87
CA GLN A 118 -10.97 -5.85 -3.66
C GLN A 118 -10.42 -7.28 -3.47
N LEU A 119 -11.03 -8.06 -2.58
CA LEU A 119 -10.62 -9.44 -2.28
C LEU A 119 -11.49 -10.41 -3.07
N SER A 120 -10.84 -11.39 -3.71
CA SER A 120 -11.55 -12.48 -4.35
C SER A 120 -12.11 -13.44 -3.30
N LEU A 121 -13.35 -13.88 -3.51
CA LEU A 121 -13.93 -14.95 -2.70
C LEU A 121 -13.14 -16.24 -2.93
N LYS A 122 -12.87 -16.97 -1.84
CA LYS A 122 -12.41 -18.35 -1.96
C LYS A 122 -13.46 -19.13 -2.73
N HIS A 123 -13.05 -19.83 -3.76
CA HIS A 123 -13.92 -20.74 -4.50
C HIS A 123 -14.41 -21.87 -3.58
N GLY A 124 -15.49 -21.61 -2.84
CA GLY A 124 -16.32 -22.61 -2.20
C GLY A 124 -17.26 -23.24 -3.22
N LYS A 125 -17.64 -24.51 -3.00
CA LYS A 125 -18.44 -25.37 -3.88
C LYS A 125 -19.39 -24.60 -4.80
N LYS A 126 -19.38 -24.95 -6.10
CA LYS A 126 -20.07 -24.32 -7.25
C LYS A 126 -21.56 -23.91 -7.07
N ASN A 127 -22.21 -24.30 -5.96
CA ASN A 127 -23.62 -24.06 -5.66
C ASN A 127 -23.84 -23.37 -4.29
N GLY A 128 -22.81 -22.80 -3.67
CA GLY A 128 -22.91 -22.13 -2.36
C GLY A 128 -23.34 -20.68 -2.49
N ALA A 129 -24.31 -20.26 -1.65
CA ALA A 129 -24.66 -18.86 -1.49
C ALA A 129 -23.43 -18.04 -1.05
N ALA A 130 -23.32 -16.80 -1.53
CA ALA A 130 -22.25 -15.89 -1.14
C ALA A 130 -22.19 -15.74 0.40
N PRO A 131 -20.99 -15.68 1.00
CA PRO A 131 -20.87 -15.50 2.43
C PRO A 131 -21.53 -14.17 2.86
N LYS A 132 -22.24 -14.20 3.99
CA LYS A 132 -22.86 -13.00 4.55
C LYS A 132 -21.79 -11.92 4.83
N PRO A 133 -22.08 -10.62 4.71
CA PRO A 133 -21.10 -9.59 5.02
C PRO A 133 -20.76 -9.57 6.52
N ILE A 134 -19.52 -9.23 6.86
CA ILE A 134 -19.10 -8.93 8.23
C ILE A 134 -19.01 -7.42 8.42
N CYS A 135 -19.46 -6.94 9.58
CA CYS A 135 -19.39 -5.54 9.93
C CYS A 135 -17.99 -5.17 10.46
N LEU A 136 -17.46 -4.03 10.02
CA LEU A 136 -16.12 -3.58 10.42
C LEU A 136 -16.10 -2.85 11.77
N THR A 137 -17.24 -2.38 12.27
CA THR A 137 -17.37 -1.70 13.56
C THR A 137 -17.60 -2.68 14.71
N CYS A 138 -18.62 -3.54 14.58
CA CYS A 138 -18.99 -4.46 15.66
C CYS A 138 -18.53 -5.92 15.44
N ALA A 139 -17.81 -6.21 14.35
CA ALA A 139 -17.34 -7.54 13.98
C ALA A 139 -18.42 -8.64 13.88
N SER A 140 -19.70 -8.26 13.79
CA SER A 140 -20.82 -9.20 13.65
C SER A 140 -21.14 -9.50 12.18
N VAL A 141 -21.65 -10.70 11.92
CA VAL A 141 -21.98 -11.16 10.57
C VAL A 141 -23.46 -10.91 10.27
N GLY A 142 -23.76 -10.37 9.09
CA GLY A 142 -25.12 -10.17 8.59
C GLY A 142 -25.42 -8.77 8.10
N HIS A 143 -24.55 -7.79 8.38
CA HIS A 143 -24.72 -6.42 7.94
C HIS A 143 -23.38 -5.77 7.59
N THR A 144 -23.42 -4.66 6.85
CA THR A 144 -22.23 -3.87 6.52
C THR A 144 -22.06 -2.72 7.49
N HIS A 145 -20.88 -2.08 7.48
CA HIS A 145 -20.62 -0.87 8.28
C HIS A 145 -21.72 0.19 8.16
N LYS A 146 -22.33 0.36 6.97
CA LYS A 146 -23.35 1.38 6.71
C LYS A 146 -24.67 1.13 7.43
N THR A 147 -24.94 -0.13 7.78
CA THR A 147 -26.20 -0.58 8.38
C THR A 147 -25.95 -1.13 9.79
N CYS A 148 -24.85 -0.70 10.41
CA CYS A 148 -24.48 -1.15 11.74
C CYS A 148 -25.34 -0.45 12.79
N PRO A 149 -26.00 -1.19 13.71
CA PRO A 149 -26.77 -0.57 14.79
C PRO A 149 -25.87 0.22 15.77
N ASP A 150 -24.63 -0.23 15.94
CA ASP A 150 -23.62 0.43 16.80
C ASP A 150 -22.81 1.50 16.04
N GLY A 151 -23.07 1.69 14.74
CA GLY A 151 -22.35 2.65 13.90
C GLY A 151 -23.05 4.01 13.94
N PHE A 152 -22.39 5.01 14.54
CA PHE A 152 -22.80 6.42 14.48
C PHE A 152 -22.59 7.01 13.08
#